data_AF-A0A356B479-F1
#
_entry.id   AF-A0A356B479-F1
#
_cell.length_a   1.000
_cell.length_b   1.000
_cell.length_c   1.000
_cell.angle_alpha   90.00
_cell.angle_beta   90.00
_cell.angle_gamma   90.00
#
_symmetry.space_group_name_H-M   'P 1'
#
loop_
_entity.id
_entity.type
_entity.pdbx_description
1 polymer ?
#
loop_
_entity_poly.entity_id
_entity_poly.type
_entity_poly.pdbx_seq_one_letter_code
_entity_poly.pdbx_strand_id
1 'polypeptide(L)'
;MENAQNIIVVHDEYGSMEVEPGLFSNIDLKDKAISSVIVTYGLDDGLYRDIIKDIRMPRLAASLLGGAALAVAGLLLQIFFRNPIVDPYVLGISNGSTFVAALFMLAGLQSGLFGSTPIGRFFAAFTGALAVMAIVLLFAMRVKNASTLLIIGIMIGYFCSAGTGFLMTFADKEAVKGFVIYSMGSFSGFMWNEVVMLALNSLIFFLASILIGKQLNAFLLGEDYAKSMGVNLRLFRIIIILVSSVLTAVVT
;
A
#
# COMPACT_ATOMS: atom_id res chain seq x y z
N MET A 1 -13.50 13.71 -48.61
CA MET A 1 -13.14 15.00 -47.99
C MET A 1 -13.70 14.95 -46.59
N GLU A 2 -12.88 14.37 -45.74
CA GLU A 2 -13.15 13.92 -44.38
C GLU A 2 -12.11 14.66 -43.53
N ASN A 3 -12.52 15.45 -42.55
CA ASN A 3 -12.29 15.07 -41.17
C ASN A 3 -12.96 16.05 -40.20
N ALA A 4 -13.65 15.46 -39.24
CA ALA A 4 -14.30 16.15 -38.15
C ALA A 4 -13.26 16.74 -37.19
N GLN A 5 -13.54 17.95 -36.71
CA GLN A 5 -12.86 18.60 -35.59
C GLN A 5 -12.93 17.71 -34.35
N ASN A 6 -11.78 17.21 -33.89
CA ASN A 6 -11.67 16.56 -32.59
C ASN A 6 -10.78 17.43 -31.69
N ILE A 7 -11.43 18.37 -31.00
CA ILE A 7 -10.84 19.23 -29.98
C ILE A 7 -10.79 18.42 -28.69
N ILE A 8 -9.60 18.16 -28.16
CA ILE A 8 -9.45 17.49 -26.86
C ILE A 8 -9.47 18.58 -25.78
N VAL A 9 -10.64 18.79 -25.18
CA VAL A 9 -10.83 19.66 -24.02
C VAL A 9 -10.42 18.90 -22.76
N VAL A 10 -9.30 19.29 -22.14
CA VAL A 10 -8.95 18.80 -20.81
C VAL A 10 -9.62 19.72 -19.80
N HIS A 11 -10.64 19.21 -19.11
CA HIS A 11 -11.31 19.92 -18.02
C HIS A 11 -10.56 19.68 -16.71
N ASP A 12 -10.00 20.74 -16.14
CA ASP A 12 -9.57 20.81 -14.73
C ASP A 12 -10.43 21.87 -14.01
N GLU A 13 -10.55 21.77 -12.68
CA GLU A 13 -11.45 22.56 -11.82
C GLU A 13 -11.17 24.09 -11.82
N TYR A 14 -10.18 24.56 -12.59
CA TYR A 14 -9.78 25.98 -12.71
C TYR A 14 -9.87 26.58 -14.13
N GLY A 15 -10.51 25.91 -15.09
CA GLY A 15 -10.88 26.50 -16.38
C GLY A 15 -10.20 25.88 -17.60
N SER A 16 -10.89 25.98 -18.74
CA SER A 16 -10.53 25.33 -20.02
C SER A 16 -9.43 26.11 -20.76
N MET A 17 -8.28 25.48 -20.96
CA MET A 17 -7.29 25.92 -21.95
C MET A 17 -7.48 25.13 -23.25
N GLU A 18 -7.81 25.84 -24.33
CA GLU A 18 -7.81 25.29 -25.69
C GLU A 18 -6.36 25.21 -26.21
N VAL A 19 -5.94 24.01 -26.61
CA VAL A 19 -4.61 23.78 -27.18
C VAL A 19 -4.76 23.44 -28.67
N GLU A 20 -4.15 24.23 -29.55
CA GLU A 20 -4.23 24.04 -31.00
C GLU A 20 -3.54 22.74 -31.49
N PRO A 21 -4.03 22.08 -32.57
CA PRO A 21 -3.70 20.69 -32.89
C PRO A 21 -2.37 20.46 -33.65
N GLY A 22 -1.49 21.45 -33.73
CA GLY A 22 -0.30 21.39 -34.59
C GLY A 22 1.00 20.92 -33.92
N LEU A 23 1.07 20.81 -32.60
CA LEU A 23 2.34 20.77 -31.87
C LEU A 23 2.88 19.36 -31.53
N PHE A 24 2.38 18.30 -32.17
CA PHE A 24 2.82 16.93 -31.88
C PHE A 24 3.33 16.14 -33.11
N SER A 25 3.39 16.74 -34.31
CA SER A 25 3.67 15.96 -35.53
C SER A 25 5.16 15.66 -35.79
N ASN A 26 6.12 16.18 -35.02
CA ASN A 26 7.55 15.93 -35.25
C ASN A 26 8.34 15.87 -33.95
N ILE A 27 8.06 14.88 -33.11
CA ILE A 27 8.95 14.53 -32.00
C ILE A 27 9.60 13.20 -32.33
N ASP A 28 10.73 13.29 -33.01
CA ASP A 28 11.69 12.21 -33.13
C ASP A 28 12.29 11.97 -31.73
N LEU A 29 11.96 10.82 -31.16
CA LEU A 29 12.29 10.43 -29.79
C LEU A 29 13.78 10.10 -29.69
N LYS A 30 14.61 11.12 -29.47
CA LYS A 30 16.04 10.93 -29.20
C LYS A 30 16.48 11.75 -28.01
N ASP A 31 16.50 11.10 -26.85
CA ASP A 31 17.27 11.27 -25.58
C ASP A 31 17.61 12.67 -25.01
N LYS A 32 17.36 13.77 -25.71
CA LYS A 32 17.59 15.15 -25.26
C LYS A 32 16.29 15.90 -24.93
N ALA A 33 15.14 15.36 -25.31
CA ALA A 33 13.83 15.96 -25.07
C ALA A 33 13.47 16.06 -23.58
N ILE A 34 13.99 15.16 -22.73
CA ILE A 34 13.76 15.22 -21.27
C ILE A 34 14.43 16.47 -20.68
N SER A 35 15.57 16.90 -21.22
CA SER A 35 16.25 18.13 -20.78
C SER A 35 15.58 19.39 -21.32
N SER A 36 14.99 19.36 -22.52
CA SER A 36 14.40 20.55 -23.15
C SER A 36 12.96 20.83 -22.72
N VAL A 37 12.23 19.83 -22.20
CA VAL A 37 10.92 20.04 -21.57
C VAL A 37 11.06 20.79 -20.23
N ILE A 38 12.22 20.67 -19.56
CA ILE A 38 12.53 21.43 -18.33
C ILE A 38 12.93 22.87 -18.65
N VAL A 39 13.45 23.16 -19.85
CA VAL A 39 14.11 24.44 -20.16
C VAL A 39 13.21 25.47 -20.88
N THR A 40 12.06 25.08 -21.45
CA THR A 40 11.33 25.98 -22.37
C THR A 40 10.15 26.74 -21.76
N TYR A 41 9.71 26.45 -20.53
CA TYR A 41 8.66 27.24 -19.88
C TYR A 41 9.26 28.12 -18.77
N GLY A 42 9.63 29.34 -19.14
CA GLY A 42 10.07 30.41 -18.25
C GLY A 42 8.95 30.88 -17.32
N LEU A 43 8.72 30.11 -16.26
CA LEU A 43 7.87 30.45 -15.13
C LEU A 43 8.75 30.22 -13.89
N ASP A 44 8.79 31.21 -13.00
CA ASP A 44 9.66 31.37 -11.83
C ASP A 44 10.37 30.07 -11.36
N ASP A 45 11.67 29.95 -11.63
CA ASP A 45 12.50 28.74 -11.45
C ASP A 45 12.45 28.21 -9.98
N GLY A 46 12.10 29.08 -9.02
CA GLY A 46 11.85 28.73 -7.63
C GLY A 46 10.59 27.88 -7.41
N LEU A 47 9.45 28.24 -8.02
CA LEU A 47 8.17 27.55 -7.79
C LEU A 47 8.18 26.12 -8.34
N TYR A 48 8.72 25.92 -9.55
CA TYR A 48 8.83 24.58 -10.14
C TYR A 48 9.77 23.69 -9.36
N ARG A 49 10.89 24.26 -8.87
CA ARG A 49 11.85 23.55 -8.05
C ARG A 49 11.23 23.08 -6.74
N ASP A 50 10.43 23.90 -6.09
CA ASP A 50 9.77 23.56 -4.83
C ASP A 50 8.65 22.54 -5.04
N ILE A 51 7.82 22.66 -6.09
CA ILE A 51 6.81 21.65 -6.45
C ILE A 51 7.46 20.29 -6.72
N ILE A 52 8.57 20.26 -7.47
CA ILE A 52 9.27 19.01 -7.75
C ILE A 52 9.82 18.41 -6.46
N LYS A 53 10.49 19.22 -5.62
CA LYS A 53 11.15 18.74 -4.41
C LYS A 53 10.21 18.35 -3.28
N ASP A 54 9.11 19.06 -3.09
CA ASP A 54 8.26 18.90 -1.93
C ASP A 54 6.98 18.11 -2.22
N ILE A 55 6.60 17.96 -3.50
CA ILE A 55 5.40 17.21 -3.89
C ILE A 55 5.75 15.96 -4.70
N ARG A 56 6.53 16.11 -5.79
CA ARG A 56 6.79 14.98 -6.71
C ARG A 56 7.83 14.00 -6.17
N MET A 57 8.93 14.50 -5.62
CA MET A 57 10.03 13.66 -5.10
C MET A 57 9.58 12.79 -3.92
N PRO A 58 8.86 13.29 -2.90
CA PRO A 58 8.35 12.46 -1.82
C PRO A 58 7.37 11.39 -2.33
N ARG A 59 6.50 11.74 -3.27
CA ARG A 59 5.55 10.81 -3.88
C ARG A 59 6.24 9.68 -4.65
N LEU A 60 7.30 9.99 -5.41
CA LEU A 60 8.12 8.98 -6.09
C LEU A 60 8.85 8.07 -5.11
N ALA A 61 9.42 8.63 -4.05
CA ALA A 61 10.10 7.85 -3.02
C ALA A 61 9.12 6.94 -2.27
N ALA A 62 7.95 7.46 -1.88
CA ALA A 62 6.92 6.70 -1.20
C ALA A 62 6.37 5.56 -2.06
N SER A 63 6.12 5.78 -3.35
CA SER A 63 5.60 4.74 -4.25
C SER A 63 6.63 3.63 -4.51
N LEU A 64 7.92 3.99 -4.66
CA LEU A 64 9.00 3.01 -4.79
C LEU A 64 9.17 2.17 -3.52
N LEU A 65 9.21 2.83 -2.34
CA LEU A 65 9.35 2.15 -1.06
C LEU A 65 8.15 1.26 -0.74
N GLY A 66 6.93 1.77 -0.96
CA GLY A 66 5.69 1.02 -0.76
C GLY A 66 5.61 -0.20 -1.68
N GLY A 67 5.96 -0.03 -2.96
CA GLY A 67 6.02 -1.14 -3.92
C GLY A 67 7.06 -2.20 -3.52
N ALA A 68 8.25 -1.77 -3.11
CA ALA A 68 9.29 -2.70 -2.63
C ALA A 68 8.85 -3.45 -1.35
N ALA A 69 8.19 -2.76 -0.42
CA ALA A 69 7.69 -3.33 0.82
C ALA A 69 6.65 -4.43 0.56
N LEU A 70 5.67 -4.14 -0.32
CA LEU A 70 4.66 -5.11 -0.73
C LEU A 70 5.26 -6.28 -1.51
N ALA A 71 6.23 -6.03 -2.39
CA ALA A 71 6.91 -7.09 -3.14
C ALA A 71 7.64 -8.08 -2.22
N VAL A 72 8.37 -7.58 -1.22
CA VAL A 72 9.04 -8.44 -0.22
C VAL A 72 8.01 -9.17 0.64
N ALA A 73 6.96 -8.49 1.11
CA ALA A 73 5.90 -9.13 1.88
C ALA A 73 5.22 -10.27 1.11
N GLY A 74 4.91 -10.06 -0.17
CA GLY A 74 4.36 -11.07 -1.06
C GLY A 74 5.29 -12.24 -1.27
N LEU A 75 6.58 -12.00 -1.57
CA LEU A 75 7.58 -13.06 -1.71
C LEU A 75 7.67 -13.93 -0.45
N LEU A 76 7.72 -13.31 0.73
CA LEU A 76 7.78 -14.02 2.01
C LEU A 76 6.57 -14.93 2.22
N LEU A 77 5.37 -14.44 1.90
CA LEU A 77 4.13 -15.19 2.06
C LEU A 77 3.99 -16.29 1.01
N GLN A 78 4.39 -16.06 -0.24
CA GLN A 78 4.42 -17.08 -1.28
C GLN A 78 5.34 -18.24 -0.89
N ILE A 79 6.51 -17.97 -0.31
CA ILE A 79 7.43 -19.00 0.19
C ILE A 79 6.80 -19.73 1.39
N PHE A 80 6.22 -19.00 2.34
CA PHE A 80 5.62 -19.58 3.54
C PHE A 80 4.45 -20.52 3.22
N PHE A 81 3.53 -20.08 2.37
CA PHE A 81 2.38 -20.88 1.95
C PHE A 81 2.70 -21.87 0.84
N ARG A 82 3.91 -21.80 0.26
CA ARG A 82 4.32 -22.57 -0.92
C ARG A 82 3.30 -22.47 -2.05
N ASN A 83 2.75 -21.27 -2.24
CA ASN A 83 1.70 -21.00 -3.19
C ASN A 83 1.97 -19.65 -3.88
N PRO A 84 2.31 -19.65 -5.19
CA PRO A 84 2.67 -18.45 -5.94
C PRO A 84 1.49 -17.47 -6.14
N ILE A 85 0.27 -17.89 -5.83
CA ILE A 85 -0.95 -17.08 -5.97
C ILE A 85 -1.24 -16.29 -4.68
N VAL A 86 -0.52 -16.58 -3.57
CA VAL A 86 -0.75 -15.86 -2.33
C VAL A 86 -0.20 -14.45 -2.40
N ASP A 87 -1.02 -13.53 -1.93
CA ASP A 87 -0.76 -12.10 -1.89
C ASP A 87 -0.88 -11.61 -0.42
N PRO A 88 -0.11 -10.59 -0.01
CA PRO A 88 -0.15 -10.05 1.36
C PRO A 88 -1.52 -9.57 1.84
N TYR A 89 -2.38 -9.11 0.94
CA TYR A 89 -3.74 -8.70 1.23
C TYR A 89 -4.64 -9.90 1.65
N VAL A 90 -4.27 -11.13 1.28
CA VAL A 90 -5.07 -12.36 1.52
C VAL A 90 -5.15 -12.73 3.00
N LEU A 91 -4.21 -12.29 3.83
CA LEU A 91 -4.25 -12.51 5.28
C LEU A 91 -5.31 -11.66 6.00
N GLY A 92 -6.04 -10.80 5.28
CA GLY A 92 -7.10 -9.96 5.84
C GLY A 92 -6.59 -8.70 6.56
N ILE A 93 -5.27 -8.45 6.57
CA ILE A 93 -4.66 -7.31 7.27
C ILE A 93 -5.18 -5.99 6.70
N SER A 94 -5.22 -5.87 5.36
CA SER A 94 -5.76 -4.69 4.70
C SER A 94 -7.27 -4.56 4.91
N ASN A 95 -8.03 -5.65 4.82
CA ASN A 95 -9.47 -5.63 5.10
C ASN A 95 -9.75 -5.19 6.55
N GLY A 96 -8.91 -5.60 7.51
CA GLY A 96 -8.97 -5.16 8.91
C GLY A 96 -8.64 -3.69 9.10
N SER A 97 -7.58 -3.22 8.46
CA SER A 97 -7.22 -1.79 8.42
C SER A 97 -8.37 -0.94 7.87
N THR A 98 -8.90 -1.34 6.71
CA THR A 98 -10.02 -0.69 6.05
C THR A 98 -11.29 -0.71 6.90
N PHE A 99 -11.59 -1.80 7.60
CA PHE A 99 -12.75 -1.90 8.49
C PHE A 99 -12.66 -0.95 9.69
N VAL A 100 -11.50 -0.88 10.35
CA VAL A 100 -11.33 0.05 11.48
C VAL A 100 -11.25 1.50 11.00
N ALA A 101 -10.66 1.77 9.84
CA ALA A 101 -10.74 3.06 9.19
C ALA A 101 -12.19 3.45 8.83
N ALA A 102 -13.00 2.49 8.38
CA ALA A 102 -14.43 2.69 8.10
C ALA A 102 -15.20 3.01 9.38
N LEU A 103 -14.93 2.30 10.50
CA LEU A 103 -15.51 2.64 11.80
C LEU A 103 -15.15 4.08 12.21
N PHE A 104 -13.88 4.46 12.06
CA PHE A 104 -13.43 5.80 12.41
C PHE A 104 -14.08 6.89 11.54
N MET A 105 -14.16 6.67 10.23
CA MET A 105 -14.65 7.67 9.27
C MET A 105 -16.18 7.74 9.21
N LEU A 106 -16.87 6.59 9.25
CA LEU A 106 -18.31 6.48 8.98
C LEU A 106 -19.15 6.44 10.27
N ALA A 107 -18.66 5.87 11.37
CA ALA A 107 -19.43 5.72 12.60
C ALA A 107 -19.39 6.95 13.53
N GLY A 108 -18.92 8.11 13.05
CA GLY A 108 -18.93 9.35 13.83
C GLY A 108 -17.94 9.40 15.01
N LEU A 109 -16.98 8.47 15.06
CA LEU A 109 -15.91 8.40 16.06
C LEU A 109 -14.90 9.56 15.98
N GLN A 110 -15.14 10.52 15.09
CA GLN A 110 -14.38 11.77 14.95
C GLN A 110 -14.54 12.70 16.18
N SER A 111 -15.49 12.43 17.08
CA SER A 111 -15.89 13.25 18.23
C SER A 111 -14.97 13.14 19.47
N GLY A 112 -13.67 12.89 19.29
CA GLY A 112 -12.68 12.75 20.36
C GLY A 112 -11.37 13.53 20.14
N LEU A 113 -10.38 13.33 21.02
CA LEU A 113 -9.09 14.06 21.06
C LEU A 113 -8.27 14.05 19.74
N PHE A 114 -8.61 13.16 18.80
CA PHE A 114 -7.90 12.97 17.52
C PHE A 114 -8.57 13.60 16.29
N GLY A 115 -9.77 14.18 16.43
CA GLY A 115 -10.49 14.91 15.37
C GLY A 115 -10.55 14.22 13.99
N SER A 116 -11.00 14.92 12.96
CA SER A 116 -10.93 14.50 11.55
C SER A 116 -9.51 14.63 10.97
N THR A 117 -8.47 14.39 11.77
CA THR A 117 -7.09 14.58 11.33
C THR A 117 -6.60 13.39 10.50
N PRO A 118 -5.70 13.60 9.51
CA PRO A 118 -5.04 12.51 8.78
C PRO A 118 -4.38 11.50 9.73
N ILE A 119 -3.77 12.00 10.80
CA ILE A 119 -3.08 11.20 11.82
C ILE A 119 -4.06 10.23 12.53
N GLY A 120 -5.26 10.69 12.89
CA GLY A 120 -6.29 9.84 13.49
C GLY A 120 -6.70 8.67 12.57
N ARG A 121 -6.80 8.92 11.27
CA ARG A 121 -7.08 7.88 10.26
C ARG A 121 -5.95 6.85 10.17
N PHE A 122 -4.69 7.29 10.14
CA PHE A 122 -3.53 6.39 10.16
C PHE A 122 -3.51 5.49 11.39
N PHE A 123 -3.74 6.04 12.59
CA PHE A 123 -3.79 5.24 13.81
C PHE A 123 -4.96 4.25 13.83
N ALA A 124 -6.13 4.64 13.32
CA ALA A 124 -7.27 3.74 13.19
C ALA A 124 -6.97 2.57 12.23
N ALA A 125 -6.44 2.88 11.04
CA ALA A 125 -6.01 1.89 10.06
C ALA A 125 -4.95 0.94 10.63
N PHE A 126 -3.91 1.50 11.25
CA PHE A 126 -2.80 0.75 11.84
C PHE A 126 -3.25 -0.17 12.99
N THR A 127 -4.15 0.30 13.86
CA THR A 127 -4.70 -0.54 14.94
C THR A 127 -5.56 -1.68 14.41
N GLY A 128 -6.34 -1.45 13.33
CA GLY A 128 -7.07 -2.51 12.64
C GLY A 128 -6.16 -3.57 12.02
N ALA A 129 -5.09 -3.14 11.35
CA ALA A 129 -4.07 -4.03 10.81
C ALA A 129 -3.41 -4.88 11.91
N LEU A 130 -2.99 -4.25 13.01
CA LEU A 130 -2.39 -4.94 14.15
C LEU A 130 -3.36 -5.91 14.83
N ALA A 131 -4.65 -5.57 14.96
CA ALA A 131 -5.65 -6.44 15.54
C ALA A 131 -5.83 -7.72 14.70
N VAL A 132 -5.97 -7.58 13.38
CA VAL A 132 -6.08 -8.75 12.49
C VAL A 132 -4.78 -9.56 12.49
N MET A 133 -3.63 -8.91 12.43
CA MET A 133 -2.33 -9.55 12.53
C MET A 133 -2.18 -10.37 13.82
N ALA A 134 -2.60 -9.81 14.97
CA ALA A 134 -2.57 -10.52 16.25
C ALA A 134 -3.46 -11.76 16.23
N ILE A 135 -4.67 -11.67 15.66
CA ILE A 135 -5.59 -12.80 15.50
C ILE A 135 -4.93 -13.88 14.63
N VAL A 136 -4.38 -13.52 13.47
CA VAL A 136 -3.70 -14.47 12.57
C VAL A 136 -2.52 -15.15 13.26
N LEU A 137 -1.71 -14.40 14.03
CA LEU A 137 -0.59 -14.96 14.80
C LEU A 137 -1.05 -15.94 15.89
N LEU A 138 -2.16 -15.64 16.59
CA LEU A 138 -2.75 -16.55 17.58
C LEU A 138 -3.16 -17.88 16.95
N PHE A 139 -3.74 -17.85 15.75
CA PHE A 139 -4.06 -19.07 15.00
C PHE A 139 -2.81 -19.75 14.45
N ALA A 140 -1.81 -19.01 13.98
CA ALA A 140 -0.55 -19.55 13.47
C ALA A 140 0.22 -20.36 14.53
N MET A 141 0.08 -20.02 15.81
CA MET A 141 0.68 -20.79 16.90
C MET A 141 0.00 -22.13 17.16
N ARG A 142 -1.31 -22.24 16.89
CA ARG A 142 -2.07 -23.49 17.09
C ARG A 142 -2.16 -24.36 15.84
N VAL A 143 -2.19 -23.74 14.66
CA VAL A 143 -2.42 -24.42 13.39
C VAL A 143 -1.09 -24.79 12.73
N LYS A 144 -0.89 -26.08 12.49
CA LYS A 144 0.34 -26.58 11.85
C LYS A 144 0.31 -26.47 10.31
N ASN A 145 -0.87 -26.46 9.70
CA ASN A 145 -1.02 -26.47 8.25
C ASN A 145 -1.13 -25.04 7.70
N ALA A 146 -0.20 -24.66 6.81
CA ALA A 146 -0.20 -23.35 6.18
C ALA A 146 -1.50 -23.07 5.41
N SER A 147 -2.04 -24.06 4.68
CA SER A 147 -3.31 -23.89 3.95
C SER A 147 -4.49 -23.56 4.86
N THR A 148 -4.56 -24.17 6.05
CA THR A 148 -5.62 -23.86 7.02
C THR A 148 -5.46 -22.44 7.56
N LEU A 149 -4.23 -21.99 7.81
CA LEU A 149 -3.96 -20.61 8.23
C LEU A 149 -4.37 -19.59 7.16
N LEU A 150 -4.17 -19.91 5.88
CA LEU A 150 -4.60 -19.09 4.76
C LEU A 150 -6.12 -18.93 4.73
N ILE A 151 -6.86 -20.05 4.87
CA ILE A 151 -8.34 -20.03 4.91
C ILE A 151 -8.83 -19.16 6.07
N ILE A 152 -8.21 -19.27 7.26
CA ILE A 152 -8.57 -18.44 8.42
C ILE A 152 -8.36 -16.95 8.10
N GLY A 153 -7.24 -16.58 7.49
CA GLY A 153 -6.97 -15.19 7.06
C GLY A 153 -8.02 -14.66 6.09
N ILE A 154 -8.39 -15.48 5.08
CA ILE A 154 -9.44 -15.14 4.13
C ILE A 154 -10.79 -14.95 4.82
N MET A 155 -11.16 -15.83 5.76
CA MET A 155 -12.41 -15.73 6.51
C MET A 155 -12.47 -14.45 7.35
N ILE A 156 -11.37 -14.08 8.02
CA ILE A 156 -11.27 -12.81 8.76
C ILE A 156 -11.42 -11.63 7.79
N GLY A 157 -10.77 -11.69 6.64
CA GLY A 157 -10.90 -10.68 5.59
C GLY A 157 -12.34 -10.47 5.14
N TYR A 158 -13.08 -11.56 4.88
CA TYR A 158 -14.51 -11.48 4.53
C TYR A 158 -15.37 -10.93 5.65
N PHE A 159 -15.08 -11.28 6.90
CA PHE A 159 -15.78 -10.70 8.05
C PHE A 159 -15.58 -9.18 8.13
N CYS A 160 -14.35 -8.69 8.00
CA CYS A 160 -14.04 -7.26 7.97
C CYS A 160 -14.68 -6.54 6.76
N SER A 161 -14.68 -7.18 5.59
CA SER A 161 -15.32 -6.65 4.39
C SER A 161 -16.83 -6.53 4.55
N ALA A 162 -17.49 -7.56 5.08
CA ALA A 162 -18.93 -7.53 5.38
C ALA A 162 -19.26 -6.44 6.41
N GLY A 163 -18.45 -6.29 7.45
CA GLY A 163 -18.59 -5.21 8.43
C GLY A 163 -18.44 -3.82 7.82
N THR A 164 -17.50 -3.65 6.88
CA THR A 164 -17.30 -2.39 6.15
C THR A 164 -18.52 -2.04 5.29
N GLY A 165 -19.06 -3.03 4.55
CA GLY A 165 -20.27 -2.84 3.74
C GLY A 165 -21.51 -2.54 4.58
N PHE A 166 -21.64 -3.16 5.76
CA PHE A 166 -22.69 -2.83 6.71
C PHE A 166 -22.61 -1.36 7.15
N LEU A 167 -21.42 -0.88 7.52
CA LEU A 167 -21.21 0.53 7.92
C LEU A 167 -21.55 1.52 6.80
N MET A 168 -21.16 1.23 5.56
CA MET A 168 -21.48 2.07 4.41
C MET A 168 -22.99 2.24 4.20
N THR A 169 -23.79 1.24 4.56
CA THR A 169 -25.25 1.26 4.36
C THR A 169 -25.94 2.31 5.24
N PHE A 170 -25.36 2.60 6.42
CA PHE A 170 -25.91 3.56 7.39
C PHE A 170 -25.24 4.94 7.32
N ALA A 171 -24.20 5.11 6.48
CA ALA A 171 -23.41 6.32 6.44
C ALA A 171 -23.93 7.34 5.40
N ASP A 172 -23.65 8.62 5.64
CA ASP A 172 -24.01 9.70 4.72
C ASP A 172 -23.26 9.58 3.38
N LYS A 173 -23.91 9.99 2.29
CA LYS A 173 -23.37 9.88 0.92
C LYS A 173 -22.00 10.57 0.75
N GLU A 174 -21.80 11.70 1.42
CA GLU A 174 -20.52 12.43 1.38
C GLU A 174 -19.40 11.66 2.09
N ALA A 175 -19.69 11.09 3.27
CA ALA A 175 -18.75 10.27 4.03
C ALA A 175 -18.38 8.99 3.28
N VAL A 176 -19.36 8.33 2.64
CA VAL A 176 -19.12 7.16 1.78
C VAL A 176 -18.25 7.51 0.59
N LYS A 177 -18.50 8.63 -0.11
CA LYS A 177 -17.64 9.07 -1.22
C LYS A 177 -16.19 9.30 -0.75
N GLY A 178 -16.01 10.01 0.36
CA GLY A 178 -14.69 10.25 0.95
C GLY A 178 -13.98 8.96 1.34
N PHE A 179 -14.71 7.99 1.91
CA PHE A 179 -14.18 6.68 2.25
C PHE A 179 -13.79 5.87 1.01
N VAL A 180 -14.62 5.84 -0.03
CA VAL A 180 -14.31 5.11 -1.28
C VAL A 180 -13.03 5.65 -1.92
N ILE A 181 -12.87 6.97 -1.99
CA ILE A 181 -11.63 7.60 -2.49
C ILE A 181 -10.43 7.22 -1.61
N TYR A 182 -10.60 7.15 -0.30
CA TYR A 182 -9.56 6.68 0.63
C TYR A 182 -9.20 5.20 0.40
N SER A 183 -10.19 4.32 0.27
CA SER A 183 -9.99 2.88 0.09
C SER A 183 -9.31 2.50 -1.22
N MET A 184 -9.35 3.38 -2.24
CA MET A 184 -8.59 3.17 -3.47
C MET A 184 -7.07 3.31 -3.26
N GLY A 185 -6.64 3.91 -2.15
CA GLY A 185 -5.23 4.18 -1.86
C GLY A 185 -4.68 5.35 -2.68
N SER A 186 -3.82 6.17 -2.06
CA SER A 186 -3.17 7.28 -2.75
C SER A 186 -1.86 7.69 -2.07
N PHE A 187 -0.83 7.93 -2.88
CA PHE A 187 0.43 8.54 -2.43
C PHE A 187 0.38 10.08 -2.51
N SER A 188 -0.78 10.67 -2.78
CA SER A 188 -0.88 12.10 -3.10
C SER A 188 -0.50 13.02 -1.94
N GLY A 189 -0.64 12.56 -0.69
CA GLY A 189 -0.42 13.34 0.52
C GLY A 189 0.92 13.12 1.24
N PHE A 190 1.89 12.41 0.65
CA PHE A 190 3.17 12.14 1.30
C PHE A 190 4.10 13.35 1.29
N MET A 191 4.57 13.75 2.47
CA MET A 191 5.63 14.69 2.77
C MET A 191 6.93 13.95 3.12
N TRP A 192 8.07 14.66 3.08
CA TRP A 192 9.38 14.08 3.42
C TRP A 192 9.44 13.39 4.78
N ASN A 193 8.74 13.93 5.78
CA ASN A 193 8.70 13.33 7.12
C ASN A 193 8.06 11.93 7.11
N GLU A 194 6.96 11.77 6.38
CA GLU A 194 6.25 10.49 6.26
C GLU A 194 7.06 9.49 5.43
N VAL A 195 7.76 9.96 4.39
CA VAL A 195 8.70 9.14 3.61
C VAL A 195 9.84 8.62 4.48
N VAL A 196 10.42 9.46 5.34
CA VAL A 196 11.50 9.05 6.24
C VAL A 196 11.00 8.03 7.27
N MET A 197 9.80 8.22 7.83
CA MET A 197 9.19 7.23 8.74
C MET A 197 8.91 5.89 8.04
N LEU A 198 8.37 5.94 6.81
CA LEU A 198 8.17 4.76 5.97
C LEU A 198 9.51 4.05 5.70
N ALA A 199 10.52 4.80 5.25
CA ALA A 199 11.84 4.27 4.93
C ALA A 199 12.52 3.61 6.14
N LEU A 200 12.52 4.27 7.31
CA LEU A 200 13.13 3.74 8.52
C LEU A 200 12.48 2.43 8.97
N ASN A 201 11.15 2.38 8.99
CA ASN A 201 10.43 1.17 9.35
C ASN A 201 10.66 0.06 8.32
N SER A 202 10.46 0.33 7.03
CA SER A 202 10.64 -0.67 5.97
C SER A 202 12.08 -1.21 5.92
N LEU A 203 13.10 -0.38 6.16
CA LEU A 203 14.50 -0.80 6.15
C LEU A 203 14.81 -1.87 7.22
N ILE A 204 14.26 -1.72 8.43
CA ILE A 204 14.43 -2.71 9.51
C ILE A 204 13.88 -4.07 9.09
N PHE A 205 12.70 -4.09 8.48
CA PHE A 205 12.05 -5.33 8.04
C PHE A 205 12.66 -5.90 6.75
N PHE A 206 13.22 -5.06 5.87
CA PHE A 206 14.02 -5.53 4.74
C PHE A 206 15.29 -6.23 5.22
N LEU A 207 16.02 -5.64 6.16
CA LEU A 207 17.19 -6.29 6.76
C LEU A 207 16.80 -7.61 7.43
N ALA A 208 15.69 -7.64 8.18
CA ALA A 208 15.17 -8.86 8.77
C ALA A 208 14.85 -9.94 7.70
N SER A 209 14.25 -9.55 6.57
CA SER A 209 13.93 -10.46 5.46
C SER A 209 15.18 -11.08 4.81
N ILE A 210 16.25 -10.30 4.66
CA ILE A 210 17.53 -10.78 4.11
C ILE A 210 18.20 -11.76 5.08
N LEU A 211 18.16 -11.48 6.38
CA LEU A 211 18.74 -12.35 7.42
C LEU A 211 18.07 -13.74 7.46
N ILE A 212 16.77 -13.82 7.21
CA ILE A 212 16.05 -15.11 7.12
C ILE A 212 16.16 -15.80 5.76
N GLY A 213 16.86 -15.21 4.79
CA GLY A 213 17.01 -15.74 3.42
C GLY A 213 17.50 -17.19 3.35
N LYS A 214 18.48 -17.56 4.19
CA LYS A 214 18.99 -18.95 4.25
C LYS A 214 17.92 -19.93 4.76
N GLN A 215 17.13 -19.50 5.74
CA GLN A 215 16.07 -20.32 6.34
C GLN A 215 14.91 -20.49 5.36
N LEU A 216 14.59 -19.45 4.57
CA LEU A 216 13.60 -19.51 3.48
C LEU A 216 13.98 -20.57 2.44
N ASN A 217 15.24 -20.60 1.99
CA ASN A 217 15.71 -21.60 1.02
C ASN A 217 15.63 -23.02 1.59
N ALA A 218 16.05 -23.22 2.84
CA ALA A 218 15.91 -24.52 3.51
C ALA A 218 14.44 -24.93 3.65
N PHE A 219 13.55 -23.97 3.92
CA PHE A 219 12.11 -24.22 4.02
C PHE A 219 11.48 -24.59 2.68
N LEU A 220 11.94 -24.04 1.55
CA LEU A 220 11.47 -24.41 0.21
C LEU A 220 11.76 -25.88 -0.13
N LEU A 221 12.89 -26.42 0.36
CA LEU A 221 13.28 -27.82 0.15
C LEU A 221 12.43 -28.83 0.95
N GLY A 222 11.73 -28.38 2.00
CA GLY A 222 10.96 -29.27 2.87
C GLY A 222 10.99 -28.85 4.32
N GLU A 223 9.91 -29.11 5.06
CA GLU A 223 9.89 -28.83 6.51
C GLU A 223 10.87 -29.73 7.27
N ASP A 224 10.99 -31.00 6.86
CA ASP A 224 11.88 -31.96 7.50
C ASP A 224 13.35 -31.69 7.18
N TYR A 225 13.64 -31.19 5.97
CA TYR A 225 14.98 -30.69 5.62
C TYR A 225 15.36 -29.47 6.46
N ALA A 226 14.46 -28.48 6.57
CA ALA A 226 14.69 -27.29 7.40
C ALA A 226 14.90 -27.64 8.88
N LYS A 227 14.13 -28.58 9.44
CA LYS A 227 14.35 -29.08 10.82
C LYS A 227 15.71 -29.73 10.98
N SER A 228 16.13 -30.56 10.02
CA SER A 228 17.43 -31.24 10.04
C SER A 228 18.61 -30.25 9.96
N MET A 229 18.40 -29.10 9.31
CA MET A 229 19.34 -27.97 9.26
C MET A 229 19.31 -27.08 10.52
N GLY A 230 18.58 -27.48 11.57
CA GLY A 230 18.52 -26.76 12.85
C GLY A 230 17.55 -25.57 12.89
N VAL A 231 16.69 -25.40 11.88
CA VAL A 231 15.72 -24.31 11.85
C VAL A 231 14.56 -24.61 12.79
N ASN A 232 14.32 -23.72 13.76
CA ASN A 232 13.12 -23.79 14.59
C ASN A 232 11.91 -23.31 13.79
N LEU A 233 11.15 -24.26 13.23
CA LEU A 233 9.99 -23.96 12.39
C LEU A 233 8.94 -23.08 13.08
N ARG A 234 8.73 -23.23 14.39
CA ARG A 234 7.72 -22.44 15.10
C ARG A 234 8.12 -20.96 15.11
N LEU A 235 9.36 -20.68 15.48
CA LEU A 235 9.89 -19.31 15.51
C LEU A 235 9.97 -18.72 14.11
N PHE A 236 10.45 -19.49 13.15
CA PHE A 236 10.54 -19.10 11.74
C PHE A 236 9.19 -18.67 11.15
N ARG A 237 8.13 -19.46 11.42
CA ARG A 237 6.77 -19.14 10.98
C ARG A 237 6.27 -17.82 11.58
N ILE A 238 6.50 -17.60 12.88
CA ILE A 238 6.11 -16.36 13.55
C ILE A 238 6.86 -15.18 12.95
N ILE A 239 8.19 -15.30 12.74
CA ILE A 239 9.00 -14.22 12.16
C ILE A 239 8.53 -13.86 10.76
N ILE A 240 8.29 -14.84 9.87
CA ILE A 240 7.82 -14.54 8.51
C ILE A 240 6.50 -13.80 8.53
N ILE A 241 5.50 -14.33 9.26
CA ILE A 241 4.18 -13.71 9.34
C ILE A 241 4.31 -12.30 9.91
N LEU A 242 5.15 -12.11 10.94
CA LEU A 242 5.36 -10.80 11.55
C LEU A 242 5.97 -9.81 10.54
N VAL A 243 7.07 -10.19 9.90
CA VAL A 243 7.77 -9.33 8.93
C VAL A 243 6.87 -8.97 7.75
N SER A 244 6.18 -9.95 7.15
CA SER A 244 5.28 -9.69 6.02
C SER A 244 4.07 -8.84 6.43
N SER A 245 3.53 -9.08 7.62
CA SER A 245 2.36 -8.34 8.11
C SER A 245 2.70 -6.89 8.41
N VAL A 246 3.85 -6.63 9.05
CA VAL A 246 4.26 -5.25 9.35
C VAL A 246 4.63 -4.50 8.07
N LEU A 247 5.36 -5.12 7.13
CA LEU A 247 5.65 -4.51 5.83
C LEU A 247 4.36 -4.11 5.09
N THR A 248 3.33 -4.95 5.15
CA THR A 248 2.02 -4.64 4.56
C THR A 248 1.31 -3.53 5.32
N ALA A 249 1.25 -3.62 6.65
CA ALA A 249 0.56 -2.65 7.51
C ALA A 249 1.18 -1.26 7.49
N VAL A 250 2.48 -1.14 7.25
CA VAL A 250 3.15 0.17 7.13
C VAL A 250 2.81 0.86 5.80
N VAL A 251 2.45 0.10 4.76
CA VAL A 251 2.07 0.63 3.44
C VAL A 251 0.58 0.92 3.35
N THR A 252 -0.25 0.24 4.14
CA THR A 252 -1.72 0.29 4.07
C THR A 252 -2.31 1.31 5.04
#